data_AF-A0A1V1V4C9-F1
#
_entry.id   AF-A0A1V1V4C9-F1
#
_cell.length_a   1.000
_cell.length_b   1.000
_cell.length_c   1.000
_cell.angle_alpha   90.00
_cell.angle_beta   90.00
_cell.angle_gamma   90.00
#
_symmetry.space_group_name_H-M   'P 1'
#
loop_
_entity.id
_entity.type
_entity.pdbx_description
1 polymer ?
#
loop_
_entity_poly.entity_id
_entity_poly.type
_entity_poly.pdbx_seq_one_letter_code
_entity_poly.pdbx_strand_id
1 'polypeptide(L)'
;MRFSKTLLAVLIPTTLALTGCGGDSSDSNNNGGSVTPPTPEGKVTATFVDKEVAGLQYKCTSGETGTTGSKGEFVVTKNTRCTFSVNNLELGSTIVSEKNQKAITPYDIAKNDNVKNIAALLQTLDSDSNPENGISLTALDSELVLPSTLLTTDEKAFQQTLSQLLPNKKIVSFDDAHKHLQNTLSDMGELRGYHSQAVEQVITDINNNVLTNLTKTNFQAKLAEYKKLLDEGEKDNADVATLVVTPIDLLMVKFTFYKRSNNLIVHLFAFRKTNGFSY
;
A
#
# COMPACT_ATOMS: atom_id res chain seq x y z
N MET A 1 -34.78 64.33 12.21
CA MET A 1 -36.17 63.79 12.13
C MET A 1 -36.12 62.44 11.43
N ARG A 2 -36.89 61.49 11.95
CA ARG A 2 -36.73 60.04 11.76
C ARG A 2 -37.34 59.54 10.43
N PHE A 3 -36.62 58.69 9.72
CA PHE A 3 -37.10 57.94 8.56
C PHE A 3 -37.88 56.70 9.02
N SER A 4 -39.11 56.52 8.55
CA SER A 4 -39.93 55.33 8.80
C SER A 4 -39.73 54.28 7.71
N LYS A 5 -39.46 53.04 8.14
CA LYS A 5 -39.30 51.84 7.32
C LYS A 5 -40.58 50.98 7.34
N THR A 6 -40.61 50.02 6.41
CA THR A 6 -41.33 48.72 6.36
C THR A 6 -42.81 48.72 5.96
N LEU A 7 -43.20 48.16 4.78
CA LEU A 7 -43.32 46.75 4.32
C LEU A 7 -44.63 46.08 4.75
N LEU A 8 -45.46 45.67 3.78
CA LEU A 8 -46.41 44.57 3.91
C LEU A 8 -46.69 43.94 2.53
N ALA A 9 -46.06 42.80 2.27
CA ALA A 9 -46.33 41.94 1.13
C ALA A 9 -47.09 40.70 1.62
N VAL A 10 -48.14 40.34 0.89
CA VAL A 10 -49.07 39.24 1.14
C VAL A 10 -48.47 37.93 0.66
N LEU A 11 -48.45 36.89 1.50
CA LEU A 11 -48.21 35.51 1.07
C LEU A 11 -49.02 34.52 1.93
N ILE A 12 -49.83 33.72 1.24
CA ILE A 12 -50.70 32.66 1.77
C ILE A 12 -49.87 31.38 1.96
N PRO A 13 -50.12 30.60 3.04
CA PRO A 13 -50.05 29.15 2.89
C PRO A 13 -51.21 28.42 3.57
N THR A 14 -51.86 27.55 2.80
CA THR A 14 -52.86 26.57 3.24
C THR A 14 -52.15 25.27 3.64
N THR A 15 -52.44 24.80 4.85
CA THR A 15 -51.94 23.59 5.51
C THR A 15 -52.55 22.31 4.96
N LEU A 16 -51.79 21.21 4.82
CA LEU A 16 -52.33 19.85 5.01
C LEU A 16 -51.32 18.88 5.66
N ALA A 17 -51.76 18.38 6.82
CA ALA A 17 -51.53 17.06 7.45
C ALA A 17 -50.12 16.64 7.91
N LEU A 18 -49.88 16.83 9.22
CA LEU A 18 -49.01 16.00 10.05
C LEU A 18 -49.78 14.77 10.58
N THR A 19 -49.15 13.61 10.53
CA THR A 19 -49.30 12.49 11.48
C THR A 19 -47.97 12.45 12.25
N GLY A 20 -47.88 12.81 13.54
CA GLY A 20 -48.21 11.98 14.71
C GLY A 20 -47.18 10.84 14.87
N CYS A 21 -46.49 10.57 15.98
CA CYS A 21 -46.51 11.04 17.37
C CYS A 21 -45.32 10.36 18.11
N GLY A 22 -44.77 11.02 19.15
CA GLY A 22 -44.06 10.50 20.34
C GLY A 22 -42.84 9.57 20.16
N GLY A 23 -41.70 9.72 20.84
CA GLY A 23 -41.40 10.37 22.13
C GLY A 23 -41.26 9.32 23.22
N ASP A 24 -40.03 8.93 23.58
CA ASP A 24 -39.57 8.76 24.97
C ASP A 24 -38.06 8.51 24.99
N SER A 25 -37.35 9.18 25.91
CA SER A 25 -35.95 8.91 26.23
C SER A 25 -35.90 7.97 27.43
N SER A 26 -35.30 6.80 27.26
CA SER A 26 -34.87 5.97 28.39
C SER A 26 -33.65 5.13 27.99
N ASP A 27 -32.60 5.26 28.81
CA ASP A 27 -31.35 4.51 28.72
C ASP A 27 -31.59 2.99 28.74
N SER A 28 -30.97 2.28 27.80
CA SER A 28 -30.61 0.86 27.94
C SER A 28 -29.56 0.46 26.91
N ASN A 29 -28.40 0.02 27.43
CA ASN A 29 -27.38 -0.74 26.72
C ASN A 29 -28.00 -1.84 25.84
N ASN A 30 -27.78 -1.82 24.53
CA ASN A 30 -27.59 -3.07 23.79
C ASN A 30 -26.87 -2.89 22.44
N ASN A 31 -26.06 -3.92 22.16
CA ASN A 31 -25.15 -4.12 21.05
C ASN A 31 -25.91 -4.55 19.76
N GLY A 32 -25.48 -4.12 18.57
CA GLY A 32 -26.00 -4.60 17.27
C GLY A 32 -26.23 -3.45 16.28
N GLY A 33 -25.32 -3.15 15.35
CA GLY A 33 -25.04 -3.98 14.17
C GLY A 33 -25.34 -3.13 12.93
N SER A 34 -24.33 -2.45 12.41
CA SER A 34 -24.42 -1.64 11.19
C SER A 34 -24.89 -2.51 10.02
N VAL A 35 -26.12 -2.30 9.54
CA VAL A 35 -26.69 -3.05 8.41
C VAL A 35 -26.12 -2.47 7.12
N THR A 36 -24.97 -2.97 6.68
CA THR A 36 -24.44 -2.71 5.33
C THR A 36 -25.31 -3.49 4.32
N PRO A 37 -25.77 -2.89 3.21
CA PRO A 37 -26.54 -3.60 2.19
C PRO A 37 -25.80 -4.86 1.70
N PRO A 38 -26.51 -5.99 1.46
CA PRO A 38 -25.86 -7.21 1.00
C PRO A 38 -25.27 -7.00 -0.40
N THR A 39 -23.99 -7.36 -0.58
CA THR A 39 -23.34 -7.41 -1.89
C THR A 39 -24.09 -8.40 -2.80
N PRO A 40 -24.42 -8.05 -4.06
CA PRO A 40 -25.11 -8.94 -4.99
C PRO A 40 -24.41 -10.29 -5.15
N GLU A 41 -25.17 -11.37 -5.35
CA GLU A 41 -24.61 -12.71 -5.55
C GLU A 41 -23.54 -12.72 -6.66
N GLY A 42 -22.40 -13.36 -6.38
CA GLY A 42 -21.26 -13.43 -7.30
C GLY A 42 -20.38 -12.18 -7.34
N LYS A 43 -20.75 -11.08 -6.67
CA LYS A 43 -19.87 -9.91 -6.50
C LYS A 43 -19.15 -9.95 -5.15
N VAL A 44 -17.99 -9.31 -5.12
CA VAL A 44 -17.19 -9.07 -3.92
C VAL A 44 -16.90 -7.58 -3.81
N THR A 45 -16.87 -7.07 -2.59
CA THR A 45 -16.30 -5.76 -2.29
C THR A 45 -14.82 -5.97 -2.03
N ALA A 46 -13.97 -5.33 -2.83
CA ALA A 46 -12.54 -5.34 -2.66
C ALA A 46 -12.03 -3.93 -2.33
N THR A 47 -10.82 -3.83 -1.79
CA THR A 47 -10.21 -2.56 -1.39
C THR A 47 -8.81 -2.44 -1.97
N PHE A 48 -8.50 -1.33 -2.62
CA PHE A 48 -7.13 -0.98 -3.02
C PHE A 48 -6.47 -0.10 -1.94
N VAL A 49 -5.26 -0.47 -1.51
CA VAL A 49 -4.62 0.06 -0.32
C VAL A 49 -3.13 0.37 -0.53
N ASP A 50 -2.78 1.63 -0.27
CA ASP A 50 -1.48 2.19 0.05
C ASP A 50 -1.79 3.39 0.97
N LYS A 51 -2.48 3.10 2.09
CA LYS A 51 -3.56 3.90 2.71
C LYS A 51 -4.71 4.13 1.75
N GLU A 52 -5.96 3.98 2.19
CA GLU A 52 -7.17 3.91 1.36
C GLU A 52 -7.07 4.78 0.08
N VAL A 53 -6.97 4.13 -1.10
CA VAL A 53 -6.70 4.86 -2.34
C VAL A 53 -8.01 5.18 -3.04
N ALA A 54 -8.47 6.43 -2.93
CA ALA A 54 -9.69 6.92 -3.54
C ALA A 54 -9.47 7.45 -4.97
N GLY A 55 -10.42 7.22 -5.87
CA GLY A 55 -10.37 7.74 -7.24
C GLY A 55 -9.48 6.94 -8.21
N LEU A 56 -8.96 5.78 -7.82
CA LEU A 56 -8.14 4.94 -8.69
C LEU A 56 -9.00 4.22 -9.73
N GLN A 57 -8.66 4.39 -11.01
CA GLN A 57 -9.45 3.81 -12.11
C GLN A 57 -9.21 2.31 -12.21
N TYR A 58 -10.27 1.54 -12.45
CA TYR A 58 -10.19 0.10 -12.68
C TYR A 58 -11.06 -0.34 -13.86
N LYS A 59 -10.61 -1.40 -14.53
CA LYS A 59 -11.36 -2.13 -15.57
C LYS A 59 -11.16 -3.63 -15.40
N CYS A 60 -12.25 -4.38 -15.33
CA CYS A 60 -12.21 -5.82 -15.09
C CYS A 60 -12.63 -6.62 -16.32
N THR A 61 -12.11 -7.85 -16.44
CA THR A 61 -12.42 -8.77 -17.56
C THR A 61 -13.90 -9.18 -17.63
N SER A 62 -14.63 -9.02 -16.53
CA SER A 62 -16.09 -9.23 -16.43
C SER A 62 -16.91 -8.06 -16.98
N GLY A 63 -16.27 -6.95 -17.34
CA GLY A 63 -16.90 -5.77 -17.95
C GLY A 63 -17.07 -4.58 -17.00
N GLU A 64 -16.93 -4.77 -15.68
CA GLU A 64 -16.98 -3.67 -14.71
C GLU A 64 -15.84 -2.68 -14.92
N THR A 65 -16.19 -1.40 -14.89
CA THR A 65 -15.26 -0.27 -14.90
C THR A 65 -15.70 0.75 -13.86
N GLY A 66 -14.76 1.48 -13.27
CA GLY A 66 -15.09 2.54 -12.33
C GLY A 66 -13.86 3.15 -11.70
N THR A 67 -14.07 3.86 -10.60
CA THR A 67 -13.04 4.35 -9.70
C THR A 67 -13.27 3.82 -8.30
N THR A 68 -12.20 3.59 -7.55
CA THR A 68 -12.30 3.25 -6.12
C THR A 68 -12.97 4.38 -5.33
N GLY A 69 -13.74 4.00 -4.30
CA GLY A 69 -14.43 4.93 -3.40
C GLY A 69 -13.50 5.53 -2.34
N SER A 70 -14.10 6.27 -1.41
CA SER A 70 -13.37 7.05 -0.38
C SER A 70 -12.50 6.21 0.56
N LYS A 71 -12.81 4.92 0.72
CA LYS A 71 -12.06 3.96 1.52
C LYS A 71 -11.25 2.99 0.64
N GLY A 72 -11.02 3.33 -0.62
CA GLY A 72 -10.37 2.46 -1.61
C GLY A 72 -11.24 1.32 -2.11
N GLU A 73 -12.52 1.29 -1.74
CA GLU A 73 -13.44 0.20 -2.04
C GLU A 73 -13.91 0.20 -3.49
N PHE A 74 -14.10 -0.99 -4.05
CA PHE A 74 -14.70 -1.20 -5.36
C PHE A 74 -15.40 -2.56 -5.42
N VAL A 75 -16.48 -2.66 -6.20
CA VAL A 75 -17.33 -3.85 -6.25
C VAL A 75 -17.24 -4.51 -7.62
N VAL A 76 -16.83 -5.78 -7.64
CA VAL A 76 -16.55 -6.52 -8.87
C VAL A 76 -17.01 -7.96 -8.78
N THR A 77 -17.17 -8.62 -9.93
CA THR A 77 -17.41 -10.07 -9.97
C THR A 77 -16.24 -10.84 -9.35
N LYS A 78 -16.53 -11.82 -8.50
CA LYS A 78 -15.53 -12.68 -7.84
C LYS A 78 -14.62 -13.35 -8.87
N ASN A 79 -13.32 -13.46 -8.56
CA ASN A 79 -12.30 -14.10 -9.39
C ASN A 79 -12.10 -13.45 -10.77
N THR A 80 -12.54 -12.20 -10.97
CA THR A 80 -12.21 -11.44 -12.17
C THR A 80 -10.81 -10.87 -12.09
N ARG A 81 -10.16 -10.67 -13.24
CA ARG A 81 -8.96 -9.84 -13.32
C ARG A 81 -9.37 -8.39 -13.46
N CYS A 82 -8.79 -7.51 -12.65
CA CYS A 82 -8.95 -6.08 -12.74
C CYS A 82 -7.59 -5.42 -13.02
N THR A 83 -7.58 -4.53 -14.00
CA THR A 83 -6.47 -3.66 -14.35
C THR A 83 -6.72 -2.29 -13.73
N PHE A 84 -5.71 -1.74 -13.08
CA PHE A 84 -5.75 -0.44 -12.42
C PHE A 84 -4.91 0.58 -13.18
N SER A 85 -5.41 1.81 -13.25
CA SER A 85 -4.82 2.89 -14.03
C SER A 85 -4.96 4.23 -13.35
N VAL A 86 -4.05 5.14 -13.69
CA VAL A 86 -4.16 6.57 -13.43
C VAL A 86 -4.15 7.27 -14.78
N ASN A 87 -5.28 7.89 -15.13
CA ASN A 87 -5.49 8.47 -16.46
C ASN A 87 -5.09 7.47 -17.55
N ASN A 88 -4.12 7.84 -18.40
CA ASN A 88 -3.65 7.02 -19.51
C ASN A 88 -2.63 5.93 -19.12
N LEU A 89 -2.13 5.93 -17.89
CA LEU A 89 -1.06 5.03 -17.44
C LEU A 89 -1.66 3.81 -16.72
N GLU A 90 -1.43 2.63 -17.27
CA GLU A 90 -1.71 1.37 -16.59
C GLU A 90 -0.66 1.13 -15.49
N LEU A 91 -1.13 0.97 -14.26
CA LEU A 91 -0.28 0.62 -13.12
C LEU A 91 0.00 -0.89 -13.09
N GLY A 92 -1.02 -1.68 -13.41
CA GLY A 92 -0.92 -3.12 -13.39
C GLY A 92 -2.26 -3.82 -13.21
N SER A 93 -2.24 -5.12 -12.92
CA SER A 93 -3.48 -5.91 -12.81
C SER A 93 -3.34 -7.06 -11.83
N THR A 94 -4.43 -7.44 -11.18
CA THR A 94 -4.49 -8.64 -10.33
C THR A 94 -5.82 -9.37 -10.49
N ILE A 95 -5.89 -10.61 -10.02
CA ILE A 95 -7.15 -11.35 -9.85
C ILE A 95 -7.72 -11.00 -8.48
N VAL A 96 -8.96 -10.53 -8.44
CA VAL A 96 -9.68 -10.22 -7.21
C VAL A 96 -10.30 -11.51 -6.66
N SER A 97 -9.79 -11.99 -5.54
CA SER A 97 -10.19 -13.25 -4.90
C SER A 97 -10.40 -13.06 -3.40
N GLU A 98 -10.96 -14.07 -2.72
CA GLU A 98 -11.13 -14.04 -1.27
C GLU A 98 -9.81 -13.84 -0.50
N LYS A 99 -8.67 -14.17 -1.11
CA LYS A 99 -7.35 -14.05 -0.49
C LYS A 99 -6.82 -12.63 -0.42
N ASN A 100 -7.21 -11.77 -1.37
CA ASN A 100 -6.67 -10.42 -1.49
C ASN A 100 -7.74 -9.33 -1.53
N GLN A 101 -9.04 -9.66 -1.60
CA GLN A 101 -10.09 -8.65 -1.69
C GLN A 101 -10.06 -7.63 -0.55
N LYS A 102 -9.58 -8.00 0.66
CA LYS A 102 -9.46 -7.05 1.77
C LYS A 102 -8.35 -6.00 1.57
N ALA A 103 -7.29 -6.35 0.84
CA ALA A 103 -6.09 -5.55 0.66
C ALA A 103 -5.41 -5.90 -0.67
N ILE A 104 -5.87 -5.26 -1.74
CA ILE A 104 -5.15 -5.20 -3.02
C ILE A 104 -4.20 -4.01 -2.93
N THR A 105 -2.94 -4.22 -3.26
CA THR A 105 -1.88 -3.23 -3.05
C THR A 105 -1.05 -3.06 -4.31
N PRO A 106 -0.13 -2.08 -4.36
CA PRO A 106 0.90 -2.03 -5.38
C PRO A 106 1.64 -3.37 -5.58
N TYR A 107 1.84 -4.18 -4.53
CA TYR A 107 2.44 -5.52 -4.64
C TYR A 107 1.60 -6.51 -5.45
N ASP A 108 0.28 -6.38 -5.46
CA ASP A 108 -0.61 -7.26 -6.22
C ASP A 108 -0.58 -7.02 -7.71
N ILE A 109 -0.44 -5.76 -8.08
CA ILE A 109 -0.69 -5.29 -9.44
C ILE A 109 0.61 -5.08 -10.21
N ALA A 110 1.72 -4.84 -9.50
CA ALA A 110 3.03 -4.59 -10.07
C ALA A 110 3.41 -5.64 -11.11
N LYS A 111 3.99 -5.15 -12.21
CA LYS A 111 4.63 -5.99 -13.22
C LYS A 111 6.13 -5.90 -12.98
N ASN A 112 6.75 -7.04 -12.70
CA ASN A 112 8.16 -7.08 -12.28
C ASN A 112 8.36 -6.30 -10.96
N ASP A 113 9.50 -5.64 -10.78
CA ASP A 113 9.90 -5.01 -9.51
C ASP A 113 9.46 -3.54 -9.37
N ASN A 114 8.42 -3.10 -10.09
CA ASN A 114 7.99 -1.69 -10.14
C ASN A 114 7.04 -1.26 -9.00
N VAL A 115 6.97 -2.03 -7.90
CA VAL A 115 6.12 -1.73 -6.74
C VAL A 115 6.40 -0.33 -6.20
N LYS A 116 7.68 0.03 -6.04
CA LYS A 116 8.09 1.35 -5.52
C LYS A 116 7.67 2.48 -6.45
N ASN A 117 7.74 2.30 -7.77
CA ASN A 117 7.29 3.29 -8.74
C ASN A 117 5.78 3.53 -8.64
N ILE A 118 4.99 2.46 -8.48
CA ILE A 118 3.53 2.55 -8.33
C ILE A 118 3.17 3.28 -7.03
N ALA A 119 3.74 2.86 -5.91
CA ALA A 119 3.49 3.49 -4.60
C ALA A 119 3.89 4.97 -4.61
N ALA A 120 5.09 5.29 -5.10
CA ALA A 120 5.57 6.67 -5.19
C ALA A 120 4.70 7.55 -6.09
N LEU A 121 4.18 7.00 -7.19
CA LEU A 121 3.26 7.71 -8.06
C LEU A 121 1.95 8.02 -7.33
N LEU A 122 1.31 7.02 -6.72
CA LEU A 122 0.05 7.18 -5.99
C LEU A 122 0.18 8.24 -4.88
N GLN A 123 1.22 8.15 -4.07
CA GLN A 123 1.46 9.09 -2.96
C GLN A 123 1.85 10.49 -3.44
N THR A 124 2.54 10.62 -4.59
CA THR A 124 2.84 11.92 -5.18
C THR A 124 1.58 12.62 -5.74
N LEU A 125 0.67 11.83 -6.30
CA LEU A 125 -0.58 12.33 -6.88
C LEU A 125 -1.65 12.66 -5.85
N ASP A 126 -1.46 12.22 -4.61
CA ASP A 126 -2.34 12.51 -3.50
C ASP A 126 -2.66 14.01 -3.41
N SER A 127 -3.96 14.31 -3.33
CA SER A 127 -4.50 15.65 -3.50
C SER A 127 -3.97 16.66 -2.50
N ASP A 128 -3.81 16.27 -1.23
CA ASP A 128 -3.31 17.11 -0.14
C ASP A 128 -1.83 16.83 0.21
N SER A 129 -1.20 15.87 -0.49
CA SER A 129 0.21 15.48 -0.31
C SER A 129 0.52 14.94 1.09
N ASN A 130 -0.46 14.28 1.71
CA ASN A 130 -0.34 13.65 3.01
C ASN A 130 -0.91 12.22 2.98
N PRO A 131 -0.15 11.23 2.48
CA PRO A 131 -0.67 9.87 2.29
C PRO A 131 -1.08 9.17 3.60
N GLU A 132 -0.65 9.66 4.76
CA GLU A 132 -1.00 9.12 6.09
C GLU A 132 -2.50 9.17 6.41
N ASN A 133 -3.27 10.07 5.77
CA ASN A 133 -4.72 10.23 5.99
C ASN A 133 -5.58 9.60 4.87
N GLY A 134 -4.98 8.83 3.96
CA GLY A 134 -5.58 8.32 2.74
C GLY A 134 -4.85 8.85 1.52
N ILE A 135 -5.02 8.20 0.37
CA ILE A 135 -4.52 8.72 -0.91
C ILE A 135 -5.73 9.10 -1.75
N SER A 136 -5.90 10.38 -2.05
CA SER A 136 -7.01 10.87 -2.86
C SER A 136 -6.56 11.33 -4.24
N LEU A 137 -7.01 10.60 -5.27
CA LEU A 137 -6.80 10.92 -6.68
C LEU A 137 -7.98 11.68 -7.31
N THR A 138 -8.99 12.06 -6.53
CA THR A 138 -10.23 12.64 -7.05
C THR A 138 -10.06 14.08 -7.57
N ALA A 139 -9.00 14.76 -7.15
CA ALA A 139 -8.65 16.10 -7.63
C ALA A 139 -7.59 16.08 -8.74
N LEU A 140 -7.29 14.90 -9.30
CA LEU A 140 -6.34 14.76 -10.38
C LEU A 140 -6.87 15.43 -11.65
N ASP A 141 -6.03 16.22 -12.31
CA ASP A 141 -6.35 16.79 -13.60
C ASP A 141 -6.57 15.67 -14.63
N SER A 142 -7.75 15.64 -15.24
CA SER A 142 -8.10 14.66 -16.28
C SER A 142 -7.26 14.81 -17.54
N GLU A 143 -6.64 15.97 -17.76
CA GLU A 143 -5.74 16.23 -18.89
C GLU A 143 -4.29 15.83 -18.60
N LEU A 144 -3.94 15.45 -17.36
CA LEU A 144 -2.60 14.98 -17.03
C LEU A 144 -2.28 13.69 -17.79
N VAL A 145 -1.31 13.78 -18.69
CA VAL A 145 -0.77 12.64 -19.44
C VAL A 145 0.54 12.18 -18.81
N LEU A 146 0.57 10.93 -18.33
CA LEU A 146 1.76 10.32 -17.76
C LEU A 146 2.50 9.49 -18.83
N PRO A 147 3.85 9.57 -18.92
CA PRO A 147 4.61 8.76 -19.87
C PRO A 147 4.44 7.26 -19.60
N SER A 148 4.26 6.46 -20.65
CA SER A 148 4.09 5.00 -20.52
C SER A 148 5.31 4.29 -19.92
N THR A 149 6.48 4.92 -19.99
CA THR A 149 7.74 4.41 -19.43
C THR A 149 7.95 4.77 -17.96
N LEU A 150 7.12 5.64 -17.38
CA LEU A 150 7.33 6.20 -16.04
C LEU A 150 7.54 5.13 -14.96
N LEU A 151 6.79 4.03 -15.02
CA LEU A 151 6.90 2.95 -14.03
C LEU A 151 8.09 1.99 -14.27
N THR A 152 8.95 2.29 -15.25
CA THR A 152 10.10 1.46 -15.61
C THR A 152 11.43 2.22 -15.56
N THR A 153 11.39 3.51 -15.23
CA THR A 153 12.60 4.33 -15.07
C THR A 153 13.20 4.16 -13.68
N ASP A 154 14.48 4.50 -13.54
CA ASP A 154 15.09 4.71 -12.23
C ASP A 154 14.45 5.90 -11.49
N GLU A 155 14.72 6.00 -10.19
CA GLU A 155 14.12 7.02 -9.32
C GLU A 155 14.44 8.45 -9.76
N LYS A 156 15.66 8.69 -10.24
CA LYS A 156 16.07 10.04 -10.65
C LYS A 156 15.26 10.48 -11.86
N ALA A 157 15.16 9.64 -12.89
CA ALA A 157 14.38 9.91 -14.09
C ALA A 157 12.87 10.00 -13.77
N PHE A 158 12.38 9.16 -12.86
CA PHE A 158 10.99 9.21 -12.36
C PHE A 158 10.68 10.57 -11.72
N GLN A 159 11.51 11.00 -10.75
CA GLN A 159 11.33 12.25 -10.02
C GLN A 159 11.47 13.46 -10.94
N GLN A 160 12.42 13.45 -11.87
CA GLN A 160 12.58 14.53 -12.86
C GLN A 160 11.33 14.67 -13.73
N THR A 161 10.79 13.54 -14.21
CA THR A 161 9.57 13.53 -15.01
C THR A 161 8.39 14.10 -14.23
N LEU A 162 8.16 13.64 -12.99
CA LEU A 162 7.04 14.13 -12.19
C LEU A 162 7.22 15.60 -11.76
N SER A 163 8.45 16.05 -11.49
CA SER A 163 8.72 17.46 -11.16
C SER A 163 8.39 18.39 -12.32
N GLN A 164 8.57 17.94 -13.57
CA GLN A 164 8.21 18.70 -14.76
C GLN A 164 6.70 18.73 -14.99
N LEU A 165 6.00 17.61 -14.77
CA LEU A 165 4.56 17.50 -14.98
C LEU A 165 3.74 18.12 -13.84
N LEU A 166 4.28 18.13 -12.61
CA LEU A 166 3.59 18.50 -11.39
C LEU A 166 4.44 19.49 -10.57
N PRO A 167 4.71 20.70 -11.09
CA PRO A 167 5.68 21.62 -10.48
C PRO A 167 5.30 22.10 -9.06
N ASN A 168 4.03 21.96 -8.67
CA ASN A 168 3.52 22.35 -7.35
C ASN A 168 3.29 21.16 -6.41
N LYS A 169 3.65 19.94 -6.80
CA LYS A 169 3.52 18.75 -5.96
C LYS A 169 4.86 18.41 -5.32
N LYS A 170 4.81 17.94 -4.07
CA LYS A 170 5.93 17.30 -3.42
C LYS A 170 6.07 15.89 -4.00
N ILE A 171 7.17 15.63 -4.69
CA ILE A 171 7.45 14.30 -5.23
C ILE A 171 7.90 13.39 -4.07
N VAL A 172 7.28 12.21 -3.96
CA VAL A 172 7.61 11.21 -2.94
C VAL A 172 8.74 10.32 -3.46
N SER A 173 9.74 10.07 -2.61
CA SER A 173 10.86 9.17 -2.93
C SER A 173 10.39 7.70 -2.95
N PHE A 174 11.15 6.84 -3.63
CA PHE A 174 10.85 5.41 -3.67
C PHE A 174 10.93 4.77 -2.29
N ASP A 175 11.86 5.21 -1.44
CA ASP A 175 12.03 4.66 -0.10
C ASP A 175 10.94 5.15 0.86
N ASP A 176 10.56 6.44 0.80
CA ASP A 176 9.44 6.96 1.60
C ASP A 176 8.13 6.28 1.20
N ALA A 177 7.89 6.12 -0.09
CA ALA A 177 6.68 5.49 -0.60
C ALA A 177 6.58 4.02 -0.20
N HIS A 178 7.70 3.30 -0.32
CA HIS A 178 7.78 1.91 0.08
C HIS A 178 7.59 1.73 1.59
N LYS A 179 8.18 2.62 2.40
CA LYS A 179 7.99 2.63 3.86
C LYS A 179 6.53 2.87 4.24
N HIS A 180 5.88 3.85 3.61
CA HIS A 180 4.46 4.14 3.83
C HIS A 180 3.57 2.93 3.53
N LEU A 181 3.79 2.29 2.38
CA LEU A 181 3.05 1.09 1.98
C LEU A 181 3.24 -0.05 2.99
N GLN A 182 4.47 -0.29 3.46
CA GLN A 182 4.75 -1.32 4.46
C GLN A 182 4.11 -1.01 5.82
N ASN A 183 4.14 0.25 6.25
CA ASN A 183 3.48 0.67 7.49
C ASN A 183 1.97 0.43 7.41
N THR A 184 1.34 0.83 6.30
CA THR A 184 -0.09 0.59 6.06
C THR A 184 -0.42 -0.90 6.19
N LEU A 185 0.38 -1.74 5.55
CA LEU A 185 0.17 -3.19 5.57
C LEU A 185 0.38 -3.79 6.95
N SER A 186 1.33 -3.26 7.71
CA SER A 186 1.55 -3.64 9.12
C SER A 186 0.36 -3.28 10.00
N ASP A 187 -0.19 -2.06 9.84
CA ASP A 187 -1.35 -1.58 10.59
C ASP A 187 -2.62 -2.41 10.28
N MET A 188 -2.72 -2.94 9.07
CA MET A 188 -3.82 -3.82 8.65
C MET A 188 -3.64 -5.29 9.07
N GLY A 189 -2.44 -5.68 9.51
CA GLY A 189 -2.07 -7.09 9.70
C GLY A 189 -2.01 -7.87 8.38
N GLU A 190 -1.77 -7.20 7.26
CA GLU A 190 -1.77 -7.74 5.89
C GLU A 190 -0.37 -7.55 5.27
N LEU A 191 0.64 -8.24 5.77
CA LEU A 191 2.03 -8.01 5.36
C LEU A 191 2.31 -8.58 3.95
N ARG A 192 2.46 -7.68 2.96
CA ARG A 192 2.79 -8.02 1.57
C ARG A 192 4.11 -7.37 1.17
N GLY A 193 4.99 -8.15 0.54
CA GLY A 193 6.38 -7.77 0.23
C GLY A 193 7.40 -8.49 1.13
N TYR A 194 7.16 -8.45 2.44
CA TYR A 194 7.68 -9.40 3.41
C TYR A 194 6.49 -10.01 4.13
N HIS A 195 6.43 -11.33 4.24
CA HIS A 195 5.30 -12.01 4.88
C HIS A 195 5.30 -11.87 6.42
N SER A 196 6.25 -11.11 6.99
CA SER A 196 6.26 -10.78 8.41
C SER A 196 7.12 -9.56 8.75
N GLN A 197 6.75 -8.86 9.84
CA GLN A 197 7.52 -7.76 10.41
C GLN A 197 8.91 -8.23 10.86
N ALA A 198 9.01 -9.49 11.30
CA ALA A 198 10.27 -10.12 11.63
C ALA A 198 11.20 -10.20 10.40
N VAL A 199 10.68 -10.59 9.24
CA VAL A 199 11.46 -10.68 7.99
C VAL A 199 11.90 -9.29 7.53
N GLU A 200 11.05 -8.27 7.63
CA GLU A 200 11.43 -6.89 7.30
C GLU A 200 12.55 -6.37 8.20
N GLN A 201 12.48 -6.63 9.51
CA GLN A 201 13.51 -6.24 10.48
C GLN A 201 14.85 -6.91 10.19
N VAL A 202 14.87 -8.21 9.89
CA VAL A 202 16.09 -8.91 9.50
C VAL A 202 16.71 -8.29 8.25
N ILE A 203 15.91 -8.04 7.22
CA ILE A 203 16.44 -7.53 5.94
C ILE A 203 16.94 -6.09 6.08
N THR A 204 16.21 -5.26 6.83
CA THR A 204 16.62 -3.88 7.14
C THR A 204 17.94 -3.84 7.91
N ASP A 205 18.10 -4.69 8.93
CA ASP A 205 19.34 -4.77 9.72
C ASP A 205 20.53 -5.29 8.88
N ILE A 206 20.28 -6.25 7.99
CA ILE A 206 21.32 -6.74 7.06
C ILE A 206 21.82 -5.59 6.17
N ASN A 207 20.91 -4.85 5.53
CA ASN A 207 21.27 -3.82 4.57
C ASN A 207 21.95 -2.61 5.22
N ASN A 208 21.44 -2.17 6.37
CA ASN A 208 21.86 -0.91 6.96
C ASN A 208 23.00 -1.08 7.97
N ASN A 209 23.07 -2.21 8.66
CA ASN A 209 24.01 -2.40 9.77
C ASN A 209 25.06 -3.48 9.49
N VAL A 210 24.68 -4.65 8.95
CA VAL A 210 25.63 -5.76 8.72
C VAL A 210 26.52 -5.50 7.52
N LEU A 211 25.93 -5.15 6.37
CA LEU A 211 26.69 -4.89 5.13
C LEU A 211 27.65 -3.70 5.25
N THR A 212 27.29 -2.72 6.07
CA THR A 212 28.10 -1.52 6.32
C THR A 212 29.22 -1.79 7.34
N ASN A 213 29.14 -2.87 8.13
CA ASN A 213 30.08 -3.19 9.21
C ASN A 213 30.61 -4.64 9.17
N LEU A 214 30.85 -5.19 7.98
CA LEU A 214 31.25 -6.59 7.79
C LEU A 214 32.46 -7.04 8.63
N THR A 215 33.42 -6.15 8.89
CA THR A 215 34.63 -6.49 9.66
C THR A 215 34.47 -6.42 11.17
N LYS A 216 33.40 -5.77 11.65
CA LYS A 216 33.10 -5.59 13.08
C LYS A 216 31.89 -6.41 13.54
N THR A 217 31.10 -6.91 12.59
CA THR A 217 29.88 -7.64 12.87
C THR A 217 30.21 -9.03 13.40
N ASN A 218 29.68 -9.36 14.57
CA ASN A 218 29.68 -10.72 15.06
C ASN A 218 28.55 -11.50 14.37
N PHE A 219 28.89 -12.16 13.25
CA PHE A 219 27.92 -12.89 12.44
C PHE A 219 27.24 -14.03 13.18
N GLN A 220 27.93 -14.66 14.15
CA GLN A 220 27.34 -15.74 14.95
C GLN A 220 26.24 -15.19 15.87
N ALA A 221 26.49 -14.05 16.54
CA ALA A 221 25.50 -13.40 17.38
C ALA A 221 24.31 -12.87 16.55
N LYS A 222 24.59 -12.24 15.39
CA LYS A 222 23.55 -11.74 14.49
C LYS A 222 22.68 -12.85 13.90
N LEU A 223 23.29 -13.99 13.56
CA LEU A 223 22.54 -15.16 13.10
C LEU A 223 21.61 -15.69 14.19
N ALA A 224 22.06 -15.73 15.45
CA ALA A 224 21.24 -16.14 16.57
C ALA A 224 20.08 -15.15 16.84
N GLU A 225 20.35 -13.85 16.72
CA GLU A 225 19.35 -12.77 16.82
C GLU A 225 18.27 -12.91 15.73
N TYR A 226 18.66 -13.03 14.47
CA TYR A 226 17.71 -13.22 13.36
C TYR A 226 16.93 -14.52 13.48
N LYS A 227 17.60 -15.60 13.88
CA LYS A 227 16.92 -16.87 14.12
C LYS A 227 15.86 -16.73 15.21
N LYS A 228 16.20 -16.10 16.34
CA LYS A 228 15.25 -15.85 17.43
C LYS A 228 14.07 -15.00 16.95
N LEU A 229 14.35 -13.92 16.23
CA LEU A 229 13.34 -13.00 15.71
C LEU A 229 12.37 -13.68 14.72
N LEU A 230 12.90 -14.56 13.86
CA LEU A 230 12.11 -15.37 12.92
C LEU A 230 11.39 -16.54 13.61
N ASP A 231 11.94 -17.11 14.69
CA ASP A 231 11.28 -18.17 15.47
C ASP A 231 10.16 -17.62 16.36
N GLU A 232 10.25 -16.35 16.81
CA GLU A 232 9.29 -15.69 17.71
C GLU A 232 8.14 -14.95 16.98
N GLY A 233 8.28 -14.67 15.68
CA GLY A 233 7.23 -13.97 14.92
C GLY A 233 6.05 -14.86 14.48
N GLU A 234 5.08 -14.26 13.79
CA GLU A 234 3.75 -14.83 13.51
C GLU A 234 3.76 -16.09 12.62
N LYS A 235 2.59 -16.76 12.51
CA LYS A 235 2.36 -17.99 11.69
C LYS A 235 2.85 -17.86 10.24
N ASP A 236 2.94 -16.65 9.72
CA ASP A 236 3.37 -16.34 8.35
C ASP A 236 4.91 -16.28 8.18
N ASN A 237 5.68 -16.39 9.27
CA ASN A 237 7.11 -16.71 9.22
C ASN A 237 7.38 -18.10 8.60
N ALA A 238 6.36 -18.96 8.52
CA ALA A 238 6.48 -20.34 8.04
C ALA A 238 6.90 -20.48 6.56
N ASP A 239 6.87 -19.40 5.77
CA ASP A 239 7.31 -19.38 4.38
C ASP A 239 8.82 -19.16 4.19
N VAL A 240 9.53 -18.72 5.24
CA VAL A 240 10.99 -18.57 5.28
C VAL A 240 11.57 -19.80 5.98
N ALA A 241 11.86 -20.83 5.21
CA ALA A 241 12.08 -22.15 5.79
C ALA A 241 13.45 -22.33 6.47
N THR A 242 14.52 -21.65 6.05
CA THR A 242 15.84 -21.79 6.70
C THR A 242 16.81 -20.69 6.26
N LEU A 243 17.43 -19.99 7.22
CA LEU A 243 18.65 -19.22 6.98
C LEU A 243 19.83 -20.18 7.04
N VAL A 244 20.43 -20.51 5.90
CA VAL A 244 21.63 -21.35 5.84
C VAL A 244 22.84 -20.46 5.66
N VAL A 245 23.75 -20.54 6.63
CA VAL A 245 25.07 -19.89 6.56
C VAL A 245 26.09 -20.96 6.24
N THR A 246 26.69 -20.87 5.07
CA THR A 246 27.75 -21.79 4.65
C THR A 246 29.08 -21.03 4.60
N PRO A 247 30.07 -21.42 5.42
CA PRO A 247 31.45 -21.00 5.19
C PRO A 247 31.91 -21.62 3.88
N ILE A 248 32.28 -20.81 2.89
CA ILE A 248 32.82 -21.32 1.62
C ILE A 248 34.35 -21.40 1.70
N ASP A 249 34.99 -20.42 2.36
CA ASP A 249 36.41 -20.43 2.70
C ASP A 249 36.69 -19.54 3.93
N LEU A 250 37.97 -19.34 4.30
CA LEU A 250 38.41 -18.51 5.43
C LEU A 250 38.03 -17.02 5.31
N LEU A 251 37.55 -16.58 4.14
CA LEU A 251 37.31 -15.19 3.78
C LEU A 251 35.89 -14.93 3.23
N MET A 252 35.08 -15.96 3.03
CA MET A 252 33.77 -15.84 2.38
C MET A 252 32.65 -16.57 3.11
N VAL A 253 31.58 -15.84 3.37
CA VAL A 253 30.33 -16.37 3.93
C VAL A 253 29.21 -16.18 2.92
N LYS A 254 28.48 -17.26 2.63
CA LYS A 254 27.27 -17.23 1.81
C LYS A 254 26.04 -17.32 2.69
N PHE A 255 25.17 -16.32 2.57
CA PHE A 255 23.82 -16.35 3.14
C PHE A 255 22.85 -16.78 2.04
N THR A 256 22.04 -17.79 2.35
CA THR A 256 21.03 -18.30 1.41
C THR A 256 19.65 -18.20 2.03
N PHE A 257 18.74 -17.53 1.32
CA PHE A 257 17.34 -17.37 1.70
C PHE A 257 16.47 -18.27 0.82
N TYR A 258 15.70 -19.16 1.46
CA TYR A 258 14.79 -20.06 0.78
C TYR A 258 13.33 -19.69 1.05
N LYS A 259 12.55 -19.58 -0.02
CA LYS A 259 11.08 -19.70 0.06
C LYS A 259 10.70 -21.17 -0.02
N ARG A 260 9.68 -21.60 0.74
CA ARG A 260 9.16 -22.99 0.69
C ARG A 260 8.72 -23.45 -0.71
N SER A 261 8.49 -22.52 -1.65
CA SER A 261 8.15 -22.82 -3.06
C SER A 261 9.36 -23.09 -3.98
N ASN A 262 10.55 -23.40 -3.45
CA ASN A 262 11.78 -23.77 -4.18
C ASN A 262 12.33 -22.77 -5.19
N ASN A 263 11.88 -21.52 -5.18
CA ASN A 263 12.57 -20.44 -5.88
C ASN A 263 13.49 -19.74 -4.89
N LEU A 264 14.79 -19.80 -5.19
CA LEU A 264 15.82 -19.06 -4.48
C LEU A 264 15.52 -17.56 -4.60
N ILE A 265 15.45 -16.84 -3.47
CA ILE A 265 15.11 -15.42 -3.51
C ILE A 265 16.40 -14.56 -3.57
N VAL A 266 17.46 -14.86 -2.80
CA VAL A 266 18.73 -14.13 -2.89
C VAL A 266 19.91 -14.98 -2.39
N HIS A 267 21.08 -14.84 -3.03
CA HIS A 267 22.38 -15.20 -2.47
C HIS A 267 23.15 -13.93 -2.11
N LEU A 268 23.55 -13.81 -0.84
CA LEU A 268 24.43 -12.72 -0.40
C LEU A 268 25.79 -13.28 -0.05
N PHE A 269 26.83 -12.73 -0.69
CA PHE A 269 28.22 -13.10 -0.46
C PHE A 269 28.92 -11.99 0.31
N ALA A 270 29.45 -12.31 1.49
CA ALA A 270 30.28 -11.40 2.27
C ALA A 270 31.75 -11.83 2.16
N PHE A 271 32.62 -10.87 1.81
CA PHE A 271 34.07 -11.09 1.69
C PHE A 271 34.82 -10.37 2.82
N ARG A 272 35.77 -11.04 3.45
CA ARG A 272 36.74 -10.43 4.37
C ARG A 272 37.83 -9.76 3.56
N LYS A 273 37.93 -8.43 3.62
CA LYS A 273 39.06 -7.68 3.06
C LYS A 273 40.32 -8.02 3.85
N THR A 274 41.25 -8.75 3.24
CA THR A 274 42.61 -8.90 3.78
C THR A 274 43.37 -7.62 3.49
N ASN A 275 43.73 -6.86 4.53
CA ASN A 275 44.69 -5.79 4.37
C ASN A 275 46.01 -6.42 3.87
N GLY A 276 46.56 -5.87 2.79
CA GLY A 276 47.72 -6.43 2.10
C GLY A 276 48.87 -6.74 3.06
N PHE A 277 49.52 -7.88 2.83
CA PHE A 277 50.82 -8.17 3.42
C PHE A 277 51.80 -7.10 2.92
N SER A 278 52.26 -6.24 3.83
CA SER A 278 53.51 -5.53 3.63
C SER A 278 54.64 -6.54 3.85
N TYR A 279 55.38 -6.84 2.80
CA TYR A 279 56.75 -7.34 2.89
C TYR A 279 57.68 -6.24 2.39
#